data_AF-A0A432T781-F1
#
_entry.id   AF-A0A432T781-F1
#
_cell.length_a   1.000
_cell.length_b   1.000
_cell.length_c   1.000
_cell.angle_alpha   90.00
_cell.angle_beta   90.00
_cell.angle_gamma   90.00
#
_symmetry.space_group_name_H-M   'P 1'
#
loop_
_entity.id
_entity.type
_entity.pdbx_description
1 polymer ?
#
loop_
_entity_poly.entity_id
_entity_poly.type
_entity_poly.pdbx_seq_one_letter_code
_entity_poly.pdbx_strand_id
1 'polypeptide(L)'
;MYKKYFWALSLCAVLLGINGCKERPSLPQKQQPILRKPIQTDIAIDIHNPGNKRFDGGIASEGFDLGMIRLGKHGNTERLVFDSYKQDNKSETPSVHATHSGKYHFIYAPQKKLIVATINGYKGFSALSGNKIRRFDKSDTIDSVRLLKTPHKNSYKFVIILKRPADINVFDLTHPARIVVDITPRTSVE
;
A
#
# COMPACT_ATOMS: atom_id res chain seq x y z
N MET A 1 -19.15 -19.00 -36.14
CA MET A 1 -19.77 -17.73 -35.69
C MET A 1 -19.28 -16.61 -36.58
N TYR A 2 -20.17 -16.05 -37.39
CA TYR A 2 -19.87 -15.02 -38.39
C TYR A 2 -19.98 -13.62 -37.77
N LYS A 3 -18.96 -12.78 -37.99
CA LYS A 3 -19.13 -11.34 -38.27
C LYS A 3 -17.83 -10.77 -38.86
N LYS A 4 -17.84 -10.64 -40.19
CA LYS A 4 -16.88 -9.89 -41.01
C LYS A 4 -17.33 -8.43 -41.03
N TYR A 5 -16.41 -7.49 -40.85
CA TYR A 5 -16.55 -6.12 -41.35
C TYR A 5 -15.22 -5.73 -42.00
N PHE A 6 -15.25 -5.65 -43.33
CA PHE A 6 -14.18 -5.20 -44.20
C PHE A 6 -14.88 -4.19 -45.12
N TRP A 7 -14.55 -2.91 -44.99
CA TRP A 7 -14.85 -1.92 -46.02
C TRP A 7 -13.60 -1.09 -46.25
N ALA A 8 -13.06 -1.31 -47.45
CA ALA A 8 -12.02 -0.51 -48.06
C ALA A 8 -12.60 0.85 -48.47
N LEU A 9 -11.82 1.90 -48.34
CA LEU A 9 -12.02 3.13 -49.09
C LEU A 9 -10.76 3.41 -49.90
N SER A 10 -10.97 3.28 -51.21
CA SER A 10 -10.08 3.61 -52.31
C SER A 10 -9.85 5.12 -52.38
N LEU A 11 -8.60 5.52 -52.52
CA LEU A 11 -8.19 6.91 -52.75
C LEU A 11 -7.91 7.08 -54.25
N CYS A 12 -8.73 7.85 -54.96
CA CYS A 12 -8.42 8.35 -56.30
C CYS A 12 -7.70 9.70 -56.18
N ALA A 13 -6.50 9.76 -56.75
CA ALA A 13 -5.77 10.99 -57.02
C ALA A 13 -6.30 11.64 -58.29
N VAL A 14 -6.41 12.98 -58.35
CA VAL A 14 -6.00 13.80 -59.51
C VAL A 14 -5.58 15.19 -59.04
N LEU A 15 -4.43 15.58 -59.60
CA LEU A 15 -3.66 16.83 -59.67
C LEU A 15 -4.44 18.17 -59.73
N LEU A 16 -3.83 19.21 -59.17
CA LEU A 16 -3.46 20.46 -59.85
C LEU A 16 -2.45 21.25 -58.98
N GLY A 17 -1.37 21.72 -59.61
CA GLY A 17 -0.21 22.30 -58.95
C GLY A 17 -0.35 23.77 -58.58
N ILE A 18 0.32 24.18 -57.50
CA ILE A 18 0.72 25.57 -57.26
C ILE A 18 2.04 25.55 -56.45
N ASN A 19 3.04 26.25 -56.97
CA ASN A 19 4.34 26.48 -56.34
C ASN A 19 4.15 27.31 -55.06
N GLY A 20 4.66 26.80 -53.95
CA GLY A 20 4.70 27.53 -52.68
C GLY A 20 5.44 26.71 -51.63
N CYS A 21 6.77 26.88 -51.57
CA CYS A 21 7.58 26.39 -50.47
C CYS A 21 7.07 27.01 -49.16
N LYS A 22 6.28 26.24 -48.41
CA LYS A 22 5.86 26.56 -47.05
C LYS A 22 6.58 25.59 -46.12
N GLU A 23 7.46 26.12 -45.28
CA GLU A 23 8.22 25.35 -44.30
C GLU A 23 7.30 24.44 -43.49
N ARG A 24 7.64 23.14 -43.44
CA ARG A 24 6.91 22.18 -42.62
C ARG A 24 7.12 22.54 -41.15
N PRO A 25 6.06 22.77 -40.36
CA PRO A 25 6.21 22.83 -38.92
C PRO A 25 6.72 21.46 -38.43
N SER A 26 7.82 21.49 -37.68
CA SER A 26 8.39 20.30 -37.06
C SER A 26 7.37 19.65 -36.15
N LEU A 27 7.15 18.35 -36.33
CA LEU A 27 6.28 17.55 -35.46
C LEU A 27 6.79 17.66 -34.01
N PRO A 28 5.91 17.89 -33.03
CA PRO A 28 6.32 17.97 -31.63
C PRO A 28 6.97 16.64 -31.24
N GLN A 29 8.23 16.72 -30.80
CA GLN A 29 8.97 15.57 -30.28
C GLN A 29 8.13 14.94 -29.16
N LYS A 30 7.62 13.73 -29.38
CA LYS A 30 7.05 12.88 -28.33
C LYS A 30 8.12 12.73 -27.26
N GLN A 31 7.99 13.48 -26.17
CA GLN A 31 8.79 13.27 -24.97
C GLN A 31 8.58 11.82 -24.55
N GLN A 32 9.65 11.03 -24.67
CA GLN A 32 9.63 9.67 -24.17
C GLN A 32 9.30 9.74 -22.67
N PRO A 33 8.36 8.93 -22.17
CA PRO A 33 8.04 8.91 -20.76
C PRO A 33 9.34 8.59 -20.00
N ILE A 34 9.79 9.55 -19.19
CA ILE A 34 10.96 9.40 -18.34
C ILE A 34 10.68 8.19 -17.46
N LEU A 35 11.36 7.07 -17.75
CA LEU A 35 11.31 5.85 -16.98
C LEU A 35 11.94 6.14 -15.62
N ARG A 36 11.13 6.68 -14.70
CA ARG A 36 11.56 6.90 -13.31
C ARG A 36 11.86 5.52 -12.73
N LYS A 37 13.15 5.24 -12.48
CA LYS A 37 13.59 4.05 -11.76
C LYS A 37 12.71 3.89 -10.51
N PRO A 38 12.19 2.68 -10.22
CA PRO A 38 11.41 2.47 -9.01
C PRO A 38 12.29 2.84 -7.82
N ILE A 39 11.82 3.79 -7.02
CA ILE A 39 12.47 4.23 -5.80
C ILE A 39 12.42 3.03 -4.83
N GLN A 40 13.49 2.22 -4.84
CA GLN A 40 13.82 1.35 -3.73
C GLN A 40 14.35 2.26 -2.62
N THR A 41 13.43 2.84 -1.85
CA THR A 41 13.81 3.43 -0.56
C THR A 41 14.19 2.28 0.35
N ASP A 42 15.48 2.09 0.55
CA ASP A 42 16.01 1.33 1.68
C ASP A 42 15.60 2.06 2.95
N ILE A 43 14.44 1.69 3.49
CA ILE A 43 13.95 2.20 4.77
C ILE A 43 14.78 1.49 5.85
N ALA A 44 16.02 1.96 6.04
CA ALA A 44 16.87 1.55 7.13
C ALA A 44 16.33 2.20 8.41
N ILE A 45 15.57 1.45 9.21
CA ILE A 45 15.31 1.82 10.59
C ILE A 45 16.41 1.20 11.43
N ASP A 46 17.19 2.04 12.11
CA ASP A 46 18.08 1.57 13.16
C ASP A 46 17.21 1.04 14.29
N ILE A 47 17.09 -0.28 14.37
CA ILE A 47 16.27 -0.96 15.37
C ILE A 47 16.79 -0.75 16.79
N HIS A 48 18.06 -0.33 16.96
CA HIS A 48 18.70 -0.13 18.26
C HIS A 48 18.63 1.32 18.75
N ASN A 49 18.04 2.24 17.98
CA ASN A 49 17.84 3.61 18.44
C ASN A 49 16.89 3.63 19.66
N PRO A 50 17.33 4.15 20.83
CA PRO A 50 16.52 4.17 22.06
C PRO A 50 15.27 5.04 21.96
N GLY A 51 15.21 5.96 20.99
CA GLY A 51 14.02 6.75 20.70
C GLY A 51 12.90 5.99 19.97
N ASN A 52 13.15 4.75 19.53
CA ASN A 52 12.15 3.93 18.87
C ASN A 52 11.27 3.20 19.89
N LYS A 53 9.97 3.18 19.64
CA LYS A 53 9.01 2.38 20.43
C LYS A 53 8.77 1.04 19.74
N ARG A 54 8.73 -0.03 20.52
CA ARG A 54 8.48 -1.40 20.03
C ARG A 54 7.16 -1.92 20.58
N PHE A 55 6.42 -2.64 19.74
CA PHE A 55 5.17 -3.27 20.10
C PHE A 55 5.12 -4.68 19.53
N ASP A 56 4.84 -5.64 20.39
CA ASP A 56 4.83 -7.07 20.07
C ASP A 56 3.53 -7.69 20.56
N GLY A 57 3.03 -8.69 19.85
CA GLY A 57 1.80 -9.39 20.25
C GLY A 57 1.39 -10.47 19.25
N GLY A 58 0.14 -10.92 19.38
CA GLY A 58 -0.39 -12.06 18.64
C GLY A 58 0.22 -13.41 19.04
N ILE A 59 -0.13 -14.46 18.29
CA ILE A 59 0.28 -15.84 18.59
C ILE A 59 1.15 -16.44 17.48
N ALA A 60 2.02 -17.37 17.84
CA ALA A 60 2.73 -18.19 16.87
C ALA A 60 1.76 -19.19 16.22
N SER A 61 1.27 -18.85 15.02
CA SER A 61 0.36 -19.67 14.24
C SER A 61 0.55 -19.37 12.76
N GLU A 62 -0.02 -20.19 11.88
CA GLU A 62 0.07 -20.04 10.43
C GLU A 62 -1.30 -20.19 9.76
N GLY A 63 -1.38 -19.75 8.50
CA GLY A 63 -2.57 -19.94 7.69
C GLY A 63 -3.57 -18.80 7.82
N PHE A 64 -3.09 -17.59 8.07
CA PHE A 64 -3.92 -16.39 8.05
C PHE A 64 -3.83 -15.64 6.72
N ASP A 65 -4.86 -14.85 6.44
CA ASP A 65 -4.87 -13.81 5.43
C ASP A 65 -5.09 -12.45 6.10
N LEU A 66 -4.27 -11.47 5.74
CA LEU A 66 -4.51 -10.07 6.11
C LEU A 66 -5.50 -9.49 5.11
N GLY A 67 -6.79 -9.60 5.40
CA GLY A 67 -7.86 -9.42 4.41
C GLY A 67 -8.28 -7.98 4.19
N MET A 68 -8.26 -7.14 5.23
CA MET A 68 -8.65 -5.72 5.09
C MET A 68 -7.81 -4.82 5.97
N ILE A 69 -7.56 -3.62 5.46
CA ILE A 69 -7.08 -2.47 6.23
C ILE A 69 -8.21 -1.45 6.33
N ARG A 70 -8.56 -1.00 7.53
CA ARG A 70 -9.60 0.00 7.76
C ARG A 70 -9.02 1.19 8.50
N LEU A 71 -9.51 2.37 8.17
CA LEU A 71 -9.19 3.60 8.89
C LEU A 71 -10.47 4.11 9.56
N GLY A 72 -10.41 4.33 10.86
CA GLY A 72 -11.45 5.01 11.65
C GLY A 72 -10.88 6.22 12.36
N LYS A 73 -11.73 7.16 12.75
CA LYS A 73 -11.36 8.34 13.55
C LYS A 73 -12.23 8.37 14.81
N HIS A 74 -11.60 8.59 15.96
CA HIS A 74 -12.26 8.74 17.25
C HIS A 74 -11.63 9.89 18.03
N GLY A 75 -12.31 11.04 18.05
CA GLY A 75 -11.73 12.28 18.56
C GLY A 75 -10.49 12.69 17.76
N ASN A 76 -9.37 12.89 18.47
CA ASN A 76 -8.07 13.20 17.85
C ASN A 76 -7.29 11.96 17.41
N THR A 77 -7.76 10.75 17.73
CA THR A 77 -7.04 9.51 17.39
C THR A 77 -7.55 8.94 16.08
N GLU A 78 -6.62 8.62 15.18
CA GLU A 78 -6.90 7.82 14.00
C GLU A 78 -6.52 6.36 14.29
N ARG A 79 -7.45 5.44 14.01
CA ARG A 79 -7.30 4.01 14.27
C ARG A 79 -7.15 3.27 12.96
N LEU A 80 -5.99 2.65 12.75
CA LEU A 80 -5.75 1.74 11.64
C LEU A 80 -5.99 0.31 12.12
N VAL A 81 -6.89 -0.41 11.46
CA VAL A 81 -7.25 -1.79 11.81
C VAL A 81 -6.86 -2.72 10.69
N PHE A 82 -6.15 -3.78 11.04
CA PHE A 82 -5.80 -4.88 10.16
C PHE A 82 -6.65 -6.09 10.55
N ASP A 83 -7.61 -6.45 9.71
CA ASP A 83 -8.49 -7.59 9.96
C ASP A 83 -7.80 -8.89 9.52
N SER A 84 -7.75 -9.86 10.43
CA SER A 84 -7.18 -11.17 10.17
C SER A 84 -8.27 -12.19 9.85
N TYR A 85 -8.03 -12.95 8.80
CA TYR A 85 -8.92 -14.00 8.33
C TYR A 85 -8.18 -15.34 8.30
N LYS A 86 -8.94 -16.43 8.26
CA LYS A 86 -8.39 -17.73 7.88
C LYS A 86 -8.07 -17.69 6.39
N GLN A 87 -6.89 -18.18 6.02
CA GLN A 87 -6.53 -18.34 4.62
C GLN A 87 -7.48 -19.36 3.98
N ASP A 88 -8.22 -18.92 2.96
CA ASP A 88 -8.96 -19.80 2.07
C ASP A 88 -8.34 -19.72 0.67
N ASN A 89 -7.81 -20.84 0.17
CA ASN A 89 -7.19 -20.89 -1.16
C ASN A 89 -8.23 -20.91 -2.29
N LYS A 90 -9.54 -20.97 -1.96
CA LYS A 90 -10.63 -21.06 -2.93
C LYS A 90 -11.25 -19.71 -3.29
N SER A 91 -10.97 -18.65 -2.53
CA SER A 91 -11.56 -17.31 -2.72
C SER A 91 -10.48 -16.24 -2.71
N GLU A 92 -10.54 -15.30 -3.65
CA GLU A 92 -9.66 -14.12 -3.66
C GLU A 92 -9.95 -13.16 -2.49
N THR A 93 -11.16 -13.21 -1.94
CA THR A 93 -11.55 -12.40 -0.78
C THR A 93 -11.84 -13.34 0.40
N PRO A 94 -11.09 -13.23 1.51
CA PRO A 94 -11.35 -14.08 2.66
C PRO A 94 -12.67 -13.70 3.33
N SER A 95 -13.46 -14.70 3.71
CA SER A 95 -14.80 -14.53 4.30
C SER A 95 -14.89 -14.97 5.76
N VAL A 96 -13.93 -15.78 6.24
CA VAL A 96 -13.94 -16.35 7.58
C VAL A 96 -12.91 -15.66 8.46
N HIS A 97 -13.36 -14.92 9.47
CA HIS A 97 -12.47 -14.27 10.43
C HIS A 97 -11.63 -15.30 11.21
N ALA A 98 -10.37 -14.96 11.45
CA ALA A 98 -9.56 -15.68 12.42
C ALA A 98 -10.01 -15.33 13.84
N THR A 99 -9.74 -16.20 14.80
CA THR A 99 -10.03 -15.95 16.22
C THR A 99 -8.90 -15.18 16.92
N HIS A 100 -7.66 -15.39 16.46
CA HIS A 100 -6.45 -14.72 16.96
C HIS A 100 -5.62 -14.18 15.79
N SER A 101 -4.83 -13.13 16.03
CA SER A 101 -3.86 -12.64 15.05
C SER A 101 -2.55 -13.41 15.11
N GLY A 102 -1.89 -13.58 13.96
CA GLY A 102 -0.52 -14.07 13.91
C GLY A 102 0.47 -13.11 14.59
N LYS A 103 1.61 -13.65 15.03
CA LYS A 103 2.66 -12.91 15.76
C LYS A 103 3.09 -11.67 14.99
N TYR A 104 3.12 -10.53 15.65
CA TYR A 104 3.52 -9.26 15.04
C TYR A 104 4.61 -8.54 15.83
N HIS A 105 5.35 -7.70 15.10
CA HIS A 105 6.37 -6.80 15.64
C HIS A 105 6.28 -5.45 14.92
N PHE A 106 6.05 -4.38 15.67
CA PHE A 106 5.97 -3.00 15.18
C PHE A 106 7.09 -2.17 15.81
N ILE A 107 7.78 -1.40 14.98
CA ILE A 107 8.80 -0.44 15.41
C ILE A 107 8.37 0.94 14.91
N TYR A 108 8.11 1.84 15.84
CA TYR A 108 7.84 3.24 15.55
C TYR A 108 9.11 4.08 15.72
N ALA A 109 9.52 4.76 14.64
CA ALA A 109 10.62 5.70 14.60
C ALA A 109 10.08 7.14 14.49
N PRO A 110 9.92 7.88 15.60
CA PRO A 110 9.27 9.18 15.61
C PRO A 110 10.00 10.22 14.75
N GLN A 111 11.34 10.22 14.76
CA GLN A 111 12.15 11.14 13.95
C GLN A 111 11.93 10.97 12.44
N LYS A 112 11.63 9.73 12.00
CA LYS A 112 11.37 9.42 10.60
C LYS A 112 9.88 9.51 10.24
N LYS A 113 8.99 9.63 11.25
CA LYS A 113 7.52 9.55 11.08
C LYS A 113 7.08 8.24 10.41
N LEU A 114 7.73 7.12 10.78
CA LEU A 114 7.50 5.82 10.18
C LEU A 114 7.21 4.76 11.25
N ILE A 115 6.30 3.86 10.94
CA ILE A 115 6.10 2.61 11.66
C ILE A 115 6.44 1.47 10.70
N VAL A 116 7.43 0.64 11.06
CA VAL A 116 7.72 -0.60 10.33
C VAL A 116 7.07 -1.76 11.07
N ALA A 117 6.27 -2.54 10.36
CA ALA A 117 5.59 -3.69 10.90
C ALA A 117 6.04 -4.96 10.18
N THR A 118 6.27 -6.01 10.94
CA THR A 118 6.42 -7.38 10.46
C THR A 118 5.33 -8.22 11.09
N ILE A 119 4.54 -8.90 10.28
CA ILE A 119 3.50 -9.84 10.73
C ILE A 119 3.85 -11.24 10.22
N ASN A 120 3.76 -12.24 11.08
CA ASN A 120 4.09 -13.64 10.78
C ASN A 120 2.84 -14.52 10.87
N GLY A 121 2.85 -15.64 10.16
CA GLY A 121 1.73 -16.58 10.10
C GLY A 121 0.72 -16.29 8.99
N TYR A 122 0.93 -15.22 8.23
CA TYR A 122 0.06 -14.78 7.16
C TYR A 122 0.58 -15.32 5.83
N LYS A 123 -0.20 -16.18 5.17
CA LYS A 123 0.08 -16.72 3.84
C LYS A 123 -0.47 -15.78 2.76
N GLY A 124 -1.57 -15.09 3.05
CA GLY A 124 -2.21 -14.10 2.17
C GLY A 124 -2.08 -12.67 2.68
N PHE A 125 -2.05 -11.74 1.73
CA PHE A 125 -2.18 -10.29 1.97
C PHE A 125 -3.18 -9.72 0.96
N SER A 126 -4.45 -10.07 1.16
CA SER A 126 -5.53 -9.65 0.28
C SER A 126 -5.89 -8.17 0.47
N ALA A 127 -5.52 -7.56 1.61
CA ALA A 127 -5.86 -6.19 1.99
C ALA A 127 -5.40 -5.07 1.04
N LEU A 128 -4.48 -5.34 0.13
CA LEU A 128 -4.04 -4.37 -0.89
C LEU A 128 -4.32 -4.81 -2.33
N SER A 129 -4.98 -5.96 -2.56
CA SER A 129 -5.48 -6.41 -3.88
C SER A 129 -4.53 -6.13 -5.06
N GLY A 130 -3.26 -6.52 -4.95
CA GLY A 130 -2.24 -6.32 -6.00
C GLY A 130 -1.55 -4.96 -6.01
N ASN A 131 -2.07 -3.95 -5.30
CA ASN A 131 -1.38 -2.69 -5.08
C ASN A 131 -0.35 -2.85 -3.96
N LYS A 132 0.83 -2.23 -4.11
CA LYS A 132 1.85 -2.24 -3.04
C LYS A 132 1.65 -1.11 -2.03
N ILE A 133 0.71 -0.20 -2.27
CA ILE A 133 0.52 1.02 -1.51
C ILE A 133 -0.97 1.33 -1.38
N ARG A 134 -1.40 1.68 -0.17
CA ARG A 134 -2.70 2.32 0.09
C ARG A 134 -2.47 3.69 0.70
N ARG A 135 -3.01 4.73 0.06
CA ARG A 135 -2.96 6.11 0.54
C ARG A 135 -4.21 6.44 1.36
N PHE A 136 -4.04 7.34 2.33
CA PHE A 136 -5.10 7.84 3.18
C PHE A 136 -5.18 9.36 3.04
N ASP A 137 -5.62 9.82 1.87
CA ASP A 137 -5.57 11.26 1.53
C ASP A 137 -6.39 12.12 2.51
N LYS A 138 -7.50 11.57 3.03
CA LYS A 138 -8.38 12.21 4.02
C LYS A 138 -7.88 12.13 5.46
N SER A 139 -6.80 11.42 5.72
CA SER A 139 -6.25 11.28 7.07
C SER A 139 -5.40 12.47 7.45
N ASP A 140 -5.50 12.93 8.69
CA ASP A 140 -4.72 14.07 9.18
C ASP A 140 -3.31 13.65 9.63
N THR A 141 -3.13 12.38 9.98
CA THR A 141 -1.90 11.85 10.60
C THR A 141 -1.23 10.77 9.75
N ILE A 142 -2.00 9.98 9.00
CA ILE A 142 -1.49 8.85 8.22
C ILE A 142 -1.39 9.26 6.74
N ASP A 143 -0.23 9.06 6.12
CA ASP A 143 -0.04 9.26 4.68
C ASP A 143 -0.42 7.98 3.91
N SER A 144 0.28 6.89 4.20
CA SER A 144 0.13 5.65 3.44
C SER A 144 0.58 4.40 4.21
N VAL A 145 0.07 3.25 3.79
CA VAL A 145 0.59 1.92 4.13
C VAL A 145 1.24 1.33 2.88
N ARG A 146 2.49 0.89 2.98
CA ARG A 146 3.27 0.35 1.86
C ARG A 146 3.80 -1.05 2.18
N LEU A 147 3.49 -2.01 1.32
CA LEU A 147 4.04 -3.36 1.41
C LEU A 147 5.49 -3.37 0.95
N LEU A 148 6.37 -3.97 1.76
CA LEU A 148 7.77 -4.20 1.42
C LEU A 148 7.96 -5.65 0.94
N LYS A 149 8.96 -5.86 0.10
CA LYS A 149 9.37 -7.21 -0.31
C LYS A 149 9.96 -7.94 0.89
N THR A 150 9.56 -9.18 1.07
CA THR A 150 10.01 -10.08 2.14
C THR A 150 10.44 -11.41 1.51
N PRO A 151 11.54 -12.04 1.98
CA PRO A 151 11.95 -13.35 1.49
C PRO A 151 11.10 -14.49 2.07
N HIS A 152 10.39 -14.26 3.18
CA HIS A 152 9.63 -15.28 3.89
C HIS A 152 8.19 -15.40 3.35
N LYS A 153 7.77 -16.62 2.99
CA LYS A 153 6.46 -16.89 2.38
C LYS A 153 5.25 -16.71 3.31
N ASN A 154 5.47 -16.78 4.63
CA ASN A 154 4.41 -16.68 5.65
C ASN A 154 4.58 -15.43 6.53
N SER A 155 5.25 -14.40 6.02
CA SER A 155 5.54 -13.17 6.75
C SER A 155 5.41 -11.99 5.82
N TYR A 156 4.76 -10.93 6.28
CA TYR A 156 4.65 -9.68 5.53
C TYR A 156 5.30 -8.55 6.30
N LYS A 157 6.06 -7.74 5.58
CA LYS A 157 6.66 -6.51 6.09
C LYS A 157 6.02 -5.32 5.40
N PHE A 158 5.57 -4.33 6.15
CA PHE A 158 5.01 -3.11 5.59
C PHE A 158 5.41 -1.89 6.42
N VAL A 159 5.23 -0.72 5.83
CA VAL A 159 5.54 0.57 6.46
C VAL A 159 4.29 1.42 6.47
N ILE A 160 3.99 1.99 7.63
CA ILE A 160 2.98 3.02 7.81
C ILE A 160 3.73 4.36 7.85
N ILE A 161 3.47 5.22 6.87
CA ILE A 161 4.06 6.56 6.77
C ILE A 161 3.11 7.54 7.43
N LEU A 162 3.64 8.37 8.33
CA LEU A 162 2.88 9.40 9.03
C LEU A 162 3.22 10.79 8.47
N LYS A 163 2.23 11.68 8.45
CA LYS A 163 2.38 13.08 8.04
C LYS A 163 3.11 13.92 9.12
N ARG A 164 2.94 13.54 10.39
CA ARG A 164 3.49 14.24 11.55
C ARG A 164 3.85 13.24 12.67
N PRO A 165 4.70 13.65 13.65
CA PRO A 165 4.96 12.83 14.82
C PRO A 165 3.66 12.54 15.58
N ALA A 166 3.55 11.33 16.11
CA ALA A 166 2.38 10.84 16.85
C ALA A 166 2.78 9.99 18.05
N ASP A 167 1.84 9.82 18.96
CA ASP A 167 1.85 8.74 19.95
C ASP A 167 1.13 7.53 19.39
N ILE A 168 1.81 6.39 19.49
CA ILE A 168 1.41 5.13 18.89
C ILE A 168 1.10 4.14 20.00
N ASN A 169 -0.01 3.44 19.85
CA ASN A 169 -0.33 2.25 20.63
C ASN A 169 -0.73 1.13 19.67
N VAL A 170 -0.22 -0.08 19.91
CA VAL A 170 -0.51 -1.25 19.08
C VAL A 170 -0.95 -2.39 19.99
N PHE A 171 -2.10 -2.98 19.66
CA PHE A 171 -2.68 -4.10 20.40
C PHE A 171 -3.50 -4.97 19.46
N ASP A 172 -3.77 -6.21 19.84
CA ASP A 172 -4.69 -7.08 19.13
C ASP A 172 -6.00 -7.32 19.88
N LEU A 173 -7.05 -7.55 19.11
CA LEU A 173 -8.34 -8.03 19.58
C LEU A 173 -8.53 -9.46 19.09
N THR A 174 -9.22 -10.27 19.89
CA THR A 174 -9.63 -11.63 19.52
C THR A 174 -11.13 -11.66 19.26
N HIS A 175 -11.59 -12.61 18.43
CA HIS A 175 -13.01 -12.86 18.16
C HIS A 175 -13.84 -11.63 17.70
N PRO A 176 -13.63 -11.08 16.48
CA PRO A 176 -12.68 -11.54 15.47
C PRO A 176 -11.28 -10.95 15.65
N ALA A 177 -10.28 -11.66 15.15
CA ALA A 177 -8.87 -11.28 15.17
C ALA A 177 -8.61 -9.97 14.42
N ARG A 178 -8.03 -8.99 15.11
CA ARG A 178 -7.66 -7.70 14.54
C ARG A 178 -6.38 -7.18 15.17
N ILE A 179 -5.44 -6.71 14.38
CA ILE A 179 -4.33 -5.89 14.88
C ILE A 179 -4.77 -4.43 14.77
N VAL A 180 -4.71 -3.68 15.86
CA VAL A 180 -5.17 -2.30 15.97
C VAL A 180 -3.96 -1.40 16.24
N VAL A 181 -3.84 -0.34 15.45
CA VAL A 181 -2.82 0.70 15.63
C VAL A 181 -3.55 2.02 15.86
N ASP A 182 -3.50 2.50 17.09
CA ASP A 182 -3.98 3.83 17.46
C ASP A 182 -2.87 4.85 17.28
N ILE A 183 -3.21 5.92 16.56
CA ILE A 183 -2.28 6.96 16.14
C ILE A 183 -2.88 8.30 16.56
N THR A 184 -2.32 8.88 17.62
CA THR A 184 -2.74 10.20 18.12
C THR A 184 -1.66 11.21 17.74
N PRO A 185 -1.92 12.19 16.85
CA PRO A 185 -0.95 13.20 16.49
C PRO A 185 -0.46 13.93 17.74
N ARG A 186 0.86 14.05 17.87
CA ARG A 186 1.47 14.76 18.99
C ARG A 186 1.41 16.24 18.67
N THR A 187 0.63 17.00 19.43
CA THR A 187 0.73 18.46 19.40
C THR A 187 2.14 18.79 19.83
N SER A 188 2.91 19.48 18.99
CA SER A 188 4.17 20.07 19.42
C SER A 188 3.84 20.98 20.60
N VAL A 189 4.24 20.56 21.79
CA VAL A 189 4.39 21.50 22.91
C VAL A 189 5.66 22.25 22.55
N GLU A 190 5.49 23.50 22.09
CA GLU A 190 6.58 24.47 21.96
C GLU A 190 7.29 24.67 23.30
#